data_AF-A0A6L8I0D8-F1
#
_entry.id   AF-A0A6L8I0D8-F1
#
_cell.length_a   1.000
_cell.length_b   1.000
_cell.length_c   1.000
_cell.angle_alpha   90.00
_cell.angle_beta   90.00
_cell.angle_gamma   90.00
#
_symmetry.space_group_name_H-M   'P 1'
#
loop_
_entity.id
_entity.type
_entity.pdbx_description
1 polymer ?
#
loop_
_entity_poly.entity_id
_entity_poly.type
_entity_poly.pdbx_seq_one_letter_code
_entity_poly.pdbx_strand_id
1 'polypeptide(L)' 'MAVKITIRNVSEEVRDKLALRAARNRQSMQEYLLSELEQLATQPTVDEWLDELRAQKTVAGTHIPRSAILEARDADRT' A
#
# COMPACT_ATOMS: atom_id res chain seq x y z
N MET A 1 -12.94 -10.12 7.73
CA MET A 1 -13.34 -11.25 6.85
C MET A 1 -12.08 -12.03 6.51
N ALA A 2 -12.08 -13.36 6.60
CA ALA A 2 -10.93 -14.16 6.19
C ALA A 2 -10.93 -14.32 4.66
N VAL A 3 -9.86 -13.87 4.00
CA VAL A 3 -9.67 -14.00 2.55
C VAL A 3 -8.67 -15.12 2.30
N LYS A 4 -9.06 -16.13 1.52
CA LYS A 4 -8.18 -17.26 1.16
C LYS A 4 -7.67 -17.07 -0.27
N ILE A 5 -6.36 -16.94 -0.43
CA ILE A 5 -5.69 -16.79 -1.72
C ILE A 5 -4.96 -18.09 -2.05
N THR A 6 -5.15 -18.61 -3.25
CA THR A 6 -4.48 -19.82 -3.75
C THR A 6 -3.66 -19.46 -4.97
N ILE A 7 -2.33 -19.59 -4.88
CA ILE A 7 -1.41 -19.33 -5.99
C ILE A 7 -1.19 -20.65 -6.75
N ARG A 8 -1.53 -20.66 -8.04
CA ARG A 8 -1.37 -21.83 -8.92
C ARG A 8 -0.08 -21.71 -9.74
N ASN A 9 0.44 -22.86 -10.20
CA ASN A 9 1.63 -22.96 -11.06
C ASN A 9 2.93 -22.41 -10.44
N VAL A 10 3.08 -22.52 -9.12
CA VAL A 10 4.34 -22.19 -8.45
C VAL A 10 5.33 -23.33 -8.68
N SER A 11 6.49 -23.02 -9.25
CA SER A 11 7.58 -23.98 -9.40
C SER A 11 8.05 -24.47 -8.01
N GLU A 12 8.36 -25.75 -7.89
CA GLU A 12 8.86 -26.33 -6.64
C GLU A 12 10.12 -25.61 -6.13
N GLU A 13 11.00 -25.19 -7.05
CA GLU A 13 12.19 -24.42 -6.71
C GLU A 13 11.85 -23.08 -6.03
N VAL A 14 10.81 -22.40 -6.51
CA VAL A 14 10.35 -21.11 -5.95
C VAL A 14 9.71 -21.34 -4.59
N ARG A 15 8.88 -22.37 -4.46
CA ARG A 15 8.27 -22.75 -3.18
C ARG A 15 9.35 -23.04 -2.13
N ASP A 16 10.37 -23.82 -2.49
CA ASP A 16 11.40 -24.23 -1.54
C ASP A 16 12.28 -23.05 -1.14
N LYS A 17 12.60 -22.14 -2.08
CA LYS A 17 13.28 -20.87 -1.78
C LYS A 17 12.49 -20.00 -0.81
N LEU A 18 11.17 -19.87 -1.02
CA LEU A 18 10.29 -19.11 -0.13
C LEU A 18 10.16 -19.77 1.24
N ALA A 19 10.07 -21.10 1.31
CA ALA A 19 10.04 -21.85 2.56
C ALA A 19 11.34 -21.67 3.36
N LEU A 20 12.50 -21.68 2.68
CA LEU A 20 13.79 -21.39 3.31
C LEU A 20 13.84 -19.97 3.87
N ARG A 21 13.31 -18.97 3.15
CA ARG A 21 13.25 -17.58 3.64
C ARG A 21 12.31 -17.44 4.84
N ALA A 22 11.15 -18.08 4.80
CA ALA A 22 10.22 -18.15 5.93
C ALA A 22 10.89 -18.78 7.17
N ALA A 23 11.57 -19.92 6.99
CA ALA A 23 12.30 -20.59 8.06
C ALA A 23 13.42 -19.73 8.65
N ARG A 24 14.15 -18.96 7.83
CA ARG A 24 15.17 -18.01 8.29
C ARG A 24 14.57 -16.88 9.14
N ASN A 25 13.37 -16.43 8.80
CA ASN A 25 12.63 -15.42 9.56
C ASN A 25 11.87 -16.01 10.76
N ARG A 26 11.96 -17.33 11.01
CA ARG A 26 11.19 -18.07 12.01
C ARG A 26 9.67 -17.87 11.87
N GLN A 27 9.21 -17.71 10.63
CA GLN A 27 7.81 -17.53 10.28
C GLN A 27 7.29 -18.77 9.56
N SER A 28 5.98 -19.04 9.67
CA SER A 28 5.35 -20.02 8.79
C SER A 28 5.33 -19.50 7.35
N MET A 29 5.21 -20.42 6.39
CA MET A 29 5.12 -20.07 4.97
C MET A 29 3.95 -19.11 4.68
N GLN A 30 2.82 -19.27 5.38
CA GLN A 30 1.67 -18.40 5.21
C GLN A 30 1.92 -17.00 5.75
N GLU A 31 2.53 -16.88 6.94
CA GLU A 31 2.85 -15.59 7.54
C GLU A 31 3.92 -14.85 6.74
N TYR A 32 4.94 -15.56 6.24
CA TYR A 32 5.96 -14.97 5.39
C TYR A 32 5.36 -14.44 4.08
N LEU A 33 4.51 -15.23 3.42
CA LEU A 33 3.82 -14.78 2.21
C LEU A 33 2.86 -13.61 2.47
N LEU A 34 2.16 -13.62 3.61
CA LEU A 34 1.30 -12.50 3.99
C LEU A 34 2.12 -11.23 4.19
N SER A 35 3.23 -11.30 4.92
CA SER A 35 4.11 -10.14 5.15
C SER A 35 4.68 -9.60 3.84
N GLU A 36 5.08 -10.47 2.91
CA GLU A 36 5.59 -10.06 1.60
C GLU A 36 4.48 -9.45 0.74
N LEU A 37 3.26 -9.99 0.78
CA LEU A 37 2.09 -9.41 0.11
C LEU A 37 1.69 -8.05 0.70
N GLU A 38 1.77 -7.89 2.01
CA GLU A 38 1.53 -6.61 2.69
C GLU A 38 2.61 -5.59 2.33
N GLN A 39 3.89 -6.00 2.27
CA GLN A 39 4.98 -5.14 1.82
C GLN A 39 4.78 -4.71 0.36
N LEU A 40 4.40 -5.64 -0.52
CA LEU A 40 4.08 -5.34 -1.91
C LEU A 40 2.88 -4.39 -2.02
N ALA A 41 1.83 -4.60 -1.24
CA ALA A 41 0.68 -3.70 -1.19
C ALA A 41 1.00 -2.32 -0.58
N THR A 42 2.02 -2.25 0.29
CA THR A 42 2.50 -0.99 0.88
C THR A 42 3.32 -0.18 -0.13
N GLN A 43 3.77 -0.79 -1.23
CA GLN A 43 4.49 -0.12 -2.31
C GLN A 43 3.54 0.11 -3.49
N PRO A 44 2.68 1.15 -3.45
CA PRO A 44 1.77 1.41 -4.56
C PRO A 44 2.58 1.71 -5.81
N THR A 45 2.21 1.02 -6.89
CA THR A 45 2.72 1.34 -8.22
C THR A 45 2.34 2.80 -8.54
N VAL A 46 3.21 3.57 -9.20
CA VAL A 46 2.98 5.02 -9.43
C VAL A 46 1.59 5.30 -10.05
N ASP A 47 1.12 4.43 -10.94
CA ASP A 47 -0.20 4.47 -11.55
C ASP A 47 -1.36 4.21 -10.55
N GLU A 48 -1.22 3.22 -9.66
CA GLU A 48 -2.24 2.92 -8.64
C GLU A 48 -2.34 4.02 -7.57
N TRP A 49 -1.20 4.61 -7.20
CA TRP A 49 -1.17 5.77 -6.31
C TRP A 49 -1.87 6.99 -6.93
N LEU A 50 -1.69 7.21 -8.24
CA LEU A 50 -2.32 8.31 -8.98
C LEU A 50 -3.85 8.17 -9.05
N ASP A 51 -4.34 6.94 -9.25
CA ASP A 51 -5.78 6.66 -9.30
C ASP A 51 -6.42 6.72 -7.90
N GLU A 52 -5.75 6.21 -6.86
CA GLU A 52 -6.18 6.39 -5.48
C GLU A 52 -6.21 7.86 -5.04
N LEU A 53 -5.23 8.68 -5.44
CA LEU A 53 -5.22 10.11 -5.11
C LEU A 53 -6.36 10.87 -5.78
N ARG A 54 -6.71 10.50 -7.02
CA ARG A 54 -7.86 11.09 -7.73
C ARG A 54 -9.18 10.71 -7.06
N ALA A 55 -9.32 9.45 -6.64
CA ALA A 55 -10.49 8.98 -5.89
C ALA A 55 -10.57 9.66 -4.51
N GLN A 56 -9.46 9.75 -3.78
CA GLN A 56 -9.38 10.33 -2.44
C GLN A 56 -9.59 11.84 -2.45
N LYS A 57 -9.12 12.58 -3.47
CA LYS A 57 -9.41 14.01 -3.66
C LYS A 57 -10.90 14.29 -3.90
N THR A 58 -11.61 13.34 -4.50
CA THR A 58 -13.06 13.45 -4.74
C THR A 58 -13.86 13.19 -3.45
N VAL A 59 -13.40 12.25 -2.62
CA VAL A 59 -14.04 11.87 -1.34
C VAL A 59 -13.72 12.86 -0.21
N ALA A 60 -12.50 13.40 -0.17
CA ALA A 60 -12.05 14.28 0.91
C ALA A 60 -12.66 15.69 0.87
N GLY A 61 -13.33 16.09 -0.23
CA GLY A 61 -14.18 17.29 -0.30
C GLY A 61 -13.52 18.62 0.07
N THR A 62 -12.22 18.65 0.35
CA THR A 62 -11.54 19.83 0.89
C THR A 62 -10.94 20.60 -0.27
N HIS A 63 -11.82 21.26 -1.04
CA HIS A 63 -11.37 22.29 -1.95
C HIS A 63 -11.13 23.55 -1.15
N ILE A 64 -9.87 23.82 -0.79
CA ILE A 64 -9.51 25.12 -0.24
C ILE A 64 -9.40 26.10 -1.42
N PRO A 65 -10.28 27.11 -1.51
CA PRO A 65 -10.19 28.10 -2.58
C PRO A 65 -8.92 28.93 -2.40
N ARG A 66 -8.32 29.36 -3.52
CA ARG A 66 -7.07 30.16 -3.50
C ARG A 66 -7.17 31.39 -2.60
N SER A 67 -8.35 32.00 -2.48
CA SER A 67 -8.60 33.13 -1.59
C SER A 67 -8.33 32.79 -0.11
N ALA A 68 -8.79 31.64 0.37
CA ALA A 68 -8.59 31.21 1.76
C ALA A 68 -7.10 30.94 2.09
N ILE A 69 -6.31 30.50 1.09
CA ILE A 69 -4.86 30.31 1.25
C ILE A 69 -4.16 31.66 1.38
N LEU A 70 -4.57 32.65 0.58
CA LEU A 70 -3.99 33.99 0.62
C LEU A 70 -4.37 34.72 1.92
N GLU A 71 -5.62 34.61 2.36
CA GLU A 71 -6.08 35.18 3.63
C GLU A 71 -5.36 34.57 4.84
N ALA A 72 -5.18 33.25 4.89
CA ALA A 72 -4.43 32.60 5.96
C ALA A 72 -2.96 33.03 6.00
N ARG A 73 -2.33 33.21 4.82
CA ARG A 73 -0.96 33.70 4.71
C ARG A 73 -0.81 35.16 5.14
N ASP A 74 -1.78 35.99 4.78
CA ASP A 74 -1.72 37.43 5.08
C ASP A 74 -2.07 37.70 6.56
N ALA A 75 -2.86 36.82 7.21
CA ALA A 75 -3.13 36.86 8.65
C ALA A 75 -1.91 36.50 9.53
N ASP A 76 -0.96 35.73 9.02
CA ASP A 76 0.29 35.39 9.73
C ASP A 76 1.33 36.53 9.69
N ARG A 77 1.03 37.63 8.98
CA ARG A 77 1.93 38.76 8.75
C ARG A 77 1.65 39.99 9.62
N THR A 78 0.65 39.95 10.49
CA THR A 78 0.34 41.02 11.47
C THR A 78 0.83 40.66 12.86
#